data_AF-A0AAV8Y5M4-F1
#
_entry.id   AF-A0AAV8Y5M4-F1
#
_cell.length_a   1.000
_cell.length_b   1.000
_cell.length_c   1.000
_cell.angle_alpha   90.00
_cell.angle_beta   90.00
_cell.angle_gamma   90.00
#
_symmetry.space_group_name_H-M   'P 1'
#
loop_
_entity.id
_entity.type
_entity.pdbx_description
1 polymer ?
#
loop_
_entity_poly.entity_id
_entity_poly.type
_entity_poly.pdbx_seq_one_letter_code
_entity_poly.pdbx_strand_id
1 'polypeptide(L)' 'MDLDEIKVVYTCGLCEVIVDEIMDHPCIEGYGHIYIDNNHFFYLVLDDGNNHNSTFDGLNWTII' A
#
# COMPACT_ATOMS: atom_id res chain seq x y z
N MET A 1 -34.34 -4.95 0.80
CA MET A 1 -33.06 -5.14 0.11
C MET A 1 -32.15 -4.13 0.74
N ASP A 2 -31.44 -4.58 1.77
CA ASP A 2 -30.34 -3.82 2.34
C ASP A 2 -29.36 -3.52 1.22
N LEU A 3 -29.09 -2.23 0.99
CA LEU A 3 -28.03 -1.82 0.09
C LEU A 3 -26.74 -2.20 0.82
N ASP A 4 -26.15 -3.34 0.45
CA ASP A 4 -24.81 -3.69 0.92
C ASP A 4 -23.92 -2.46 0.66
N GLU A 5 -23.47 -1.85 1.75
CA GLU A 5 -22.70 -0.61 1.70
C GLU A 5 -21.39 -0.91 0.96
N ILE A 6 -21.19 -0.26 -0.19
CA ILE A 6 -19.97 -0.46 -0.98
C ILE A 6 -18.81 0.10 -0.16
N LYS A 7 -17.98 -0.81 0.37
CA LYS A 7 -16.80 -0.48 1.16
C LYS A 7 -15.57 -0.40 0.26
N VAL A 8 -14.79 0.67 0.42
CA VAL A 8 -13.47 0.80 -0.21
C VAL A 8 -12.47 -0.03 0.57
N VAL A 9 -11.66 -0.80 -0.15
CA VAL A 9 -10.57 -1.62 0.39
C VAL A 9 -9.27 -1.26 -0.29
N TYR A 10 -8.15 -1.60 0.35
CA TYR A 10 -6.81 -1.30 -0.14
C TYR A 10 -5.99 -2.59 -0.27
N THR A 11 -5.03 -2.59 -1.18
CA THR A 11 -4.14 -3.73 -1.41
C THR A 11 -2.72 -3.36 -1.02
N CYS A 12 -2.05 -4.20 -0.22
CA CYS A 12 -0.66 -3.99 0.11
C CYS A 12 0.23 -4.21 -1.12
N GLY A 13 1.02 -3.22 -1.52
CA GLY A 13 1.97 -3.33 -2.62
C GLY A 13 3.15 -4.27 -2.37
N LEU A 14 3.38 -4.69 -1.12
CA LEU A 14 4.48 -5.59 -0.75
C LEU A 14 4.08 -7.06 -0.71
N CYS A 15 2.95 -7.37 -0.09
CA CYS A 15 2.51 -8.76 0.12
C CYS A 15 1.16 -9.09 -0.55
N GLU A 16 0.57 -8.13 -1.28
CA GLU A 16 -0.67 -8.29 -2.05
C GLU A 16 -1.91 -8.65 -1.21
N VAL A 17 -1.84 -8.43 0.11
CA VAL A 17 -2.98 -8.64 1.01
C VAL A 17 -3.96 -7.47 0.91
N ILE A 18 -5.24 -7.79 0.77
CA ILE A 18 -6.34 -6.81 0.78
C ILE A 18 -6.75 -6.53 2.22
N VAL A 19 -6.82 -5.26 2.59
CA VAL A 19 -7.19 -4.79 3.93
C VAL A 19 -8.21 -3.67 3.88
N ASP A 20 -9.01 -3.62 4.95
CA ASP A 20 -9.96 -2.54 5.20
C ASP A 20 -9.27 -1.30 5.78
N GLU A 21 -8.30 -1.51 6.67
CA GLU A 21 -7.54 -0.47 7.35
C GLU A 21 -6.05 -0.68 7.13
N ILE A 22 -5.40 0.29 6.47
CA ILE A 22 -3.97 0.22 6.14
C ILE A 22 -3.12 0.26 7.41
N MET A 23 -3.55 1.02 8.43
CA MET A 23 -2.79 1.30 9.65
C MET A 23 -2.58 0.07 10.56
N ASP A 24 -3.34 -1.00 10.34
CA ASP A 24 -3.19 -2.26 11.07
C ASP A 24 -2.32 -3.27 10.30
N HIS A 25 -1.85 -2.93 9.10
CA HIS A 25 -1.11 -3.86 8.27
C HIS A 25 0.34 -4.02 8.76
N PRO A 26 0.82 -5.22 9.09
CA PRO A 26 2.15 -5.47 9.68
C PRO A 26 3.34 -5.06 8.79
N CYS A 27 3.08 -4.71 7.53
CA CYS A 27 4.14 -4.24 6.63
C CYS A 27 4.50 -2.79 6.92
N ILE A 28 3.57 -1.98 7.43
CA ILE A 28 3.81 -0.56 7.69
C ILE A 28 4.73 -0.32 8.90
N GLU A 29 4.95 -1.34 9.75
CA GLU A 29 5.78 -1.21 10.93
C GLU A 29 7.21 -0.79 10.55
N GLY A 30 7.65 0.36 11.08
CA GLY A 30 8.97 0.92 10.80
C GLY A 30 9.07 1.84 9.58
N TYR A 31 7.94 2.16 8.92
CA TYR A 31 7.87 3.15 7.84
C TYR A 31 7.16 4.43 8.29
N GLY A 32 7.73 5.59 7.97
CA GLY A 32 7.15 6.89 8.33
C GLY A 32 6.11 7.41 7.34
N HIS A 33 6.07 6.84 6.13
CA HIS A 33 5.25 7.35 5.03
C HIS A 33 4.61 6.23 4.20
N ILE A 34 3.38 6.50 3.73
CA ILE A 34 2.61 5.60 2.87
C ILE A 34 2.17 6.39 1.64
N TYR A 35 2.33 5.80 0.47
CA TYR A 35 1.79 6.29 -0.80
C TYR A 35 0.65 5.39 -1.26
N ILE A 36 -0.46 5.96 -1.71
CA ILE A 36 -1.62 5.20 -2.24
C ILE A 36 -1.84 5.62 -3.69
N ASP A 37 -1.95 4.64 -4.59
CA ASP A 37 -2.22 4.90 -6.01
C ASP A 37 -3.72 4.96 -6.34
N ASN A 38 -4.03 5.24 -7.60
CA ASN A 38 -5.42 5.31 -8.09
C ASN A 38 -6.14 3.95 -8.13
N ASN A 39 -5.41 2.84 -7.97
CA ASN A 39 -5.95 1.47 -7.93
C ASN A 39 -6.10 0.96 -6.49
N HIS A 40 -5.97 1.84 -5.48
CA HIS A 40 -6.04 1.51 -4.06
C HIS A 40 -4.90 0.58 -3.58
N PHE A 41 -3.78 0.55 -4.29
CA PHE A 41 -2.56 -0.05 -3.78
C PHE A 41 -1.86 0.93 -2.86
N PHE A 42 -1.44 0.46 -1.69
CA PHE A 42 -0.59 1.24 -0.79
C PHE A 42 0.84 0.69 -0.76
N TYR A 43 1.80 1.61 -0.75
CA TYR A 43 3.23 1.36 -0.82
C TYR A 43 3.92 2.09 0.32
N LEU A 44 4.99 1.50 0.84
CA LEU A 44 5.72 2.06 1.98
C LEU A 44 6.92 2.87 1.51
N VAL A 45 7.09 4.04 2.11
CA VAL A 45 8.17 4.98 1.79
C VAL A 45 9.06 5.15 3.01
N LEU A 46 10.38 5.07 2.82
CA LEU A 46 11.37 5.27 3.88
C LEU A 46 11.67 6.76 4.06
N ASP A 47 12.03 7.12 5.30
CA ASP A 47 12.30 8.51 5.73
C ASP A 47 13.56 9.13 5.07
N ASP A 48 14.41 8.32 4.44
CA ASP A 48 15.61 8.79 3.75
C ASP A 48 15.34 9.25 2.31
N GLY A 49 14.08 9.24 1.86
CA GLY A 49 13.70 9.54 0.48
C GLY A 49 14.18 8.49 -0.53
N ASN A 50 14.86 7.42 -0.07
CA ASN A 50 15.09 6.24 -0.87
C ASN A 50 13.83 5.37 -0.77
N ASN A 51 12.95 5.53 -1.74
CA ASN A 51 11.83 4.63 -1.96
C ASN A 51 12.38 3.20 -2.13
N HIS A 52 12.35 2.38 -1.09
CA HIS A 52 12.72 0.98 -1.23
C HIS A 52 11.61 0.26 -2.00
N ASN A 53 12.02 -0.24 -3.17
CA ASN A 53 11.20 -0.91 -4.17
C ASN A 53 10.34 -2.01 -3.56
N SER A 54 9.02 -1.89 -3.70
CA SER A 54 8.16 -3.06 -3.72
C SER A 54 8.40 -3.74 -5.07
N THR A 55 9.25 -4.76 -5.09
CA THR A 55 9.47 -5.57 -6.31
C THR A 55 8.19 -6.32 -6.65
N PHE A 56 7.35 -5.75 -7.51
CA PHE A 56 6.46 -6.53 -8.34
C PHE A 56 7.25 -6.95 -9.59
N ASP A 57 7.55 -8.24 -9.71
CA ASP A 57 8.24 -8.85 -10.85
C ASP A 57 9.66 -8.30 -11.18
N GLY A 58 10.38 -7.80 -10.17
CA GLY A 58 11.76 -7.32 -10.34
C GLY A 58 11.90 -5.97 -11.07
N LEU A 59 10.80 -5.22 -11.24
CA LEU A 59 10.81 -3.88 -11.82
C LEU A 59 10.91 -2.82 -10.72
N ASN A 60 11.89 -1.92 -10.85
CA ASN A 60 12.07 -0.76 -9.97
C ASN A 60 11.28 0.42 -10.53
N TRP A 61 10.37 0.99 -9.75
CA TRP A 61 9.64 2.19 -10.12
C TRP A 61 9.93 3.31 -9.11
N THR A 62 10.39 4.46 -9.60
CA THR A 62 10.42 5.68 -8.81
C THR A 62 9.03 6.30 -8.87
N ILE A 63 8.36 6.39 -7.72
CA ILE A 63 7.19 7.24 -7.58
C ILE A 63 7.73 8.67 -7.61
N ILE A 64 7.42 9.39 -8.70
CA ILE A 64 7.84 10.78 -8.97
C ILE A 64 6.81 11.76 -8.44
#